data_AF-A0A7V7BPN4-F1
#
_entry.id   AF-A0A7V7BPN4-F1
#
_cell.length_a   1.000
_cell.length_b   1.000
_cell.length_c   1.000
_cell.angle_alpha   90.00
_cell.angle_beta   90.00
_cell.angle_gamma   90.00
#
_symmetry.space_group_name_H-M   'P 1'
#
loop_
_entity.id
_entity.type
_entity.pdbx_description
1 polymer ?
#
loop_
_entity_poly.entity_id
_entity_poly.type
_entity_poly.pdbx_seq_one_letter_code
_entity_poly.pdbx_strand_id
1 'polypeptide(L)'
;MFIYKNLKNYSFLIIGFLLIIASIIPKGSWSYFNDIEKMPTTLAVGMCSLDVESEIKFNLTNLFPAENEVNPLHLKMKNNGSFFVNHLYLKTILDTKSYEADNGGNTAEKFAEQFKVEFWANNEQLHAENWTLDKLATTVPDIAAWLPEGGLNIGEELDISVKVAFVKGEGQKKFEDKSLPVEFVVEGICGNGGDPGDPGKWDKSSLSFNGAYRSSCTEIFATVRNGAGSRAMEGPVRYEVYWVASGNPKDGEIVASGQIPALGSGGSHILRYTPSKAGVYKFKAYQRQGHPGIGELWSESLQVNQSCFKK
;
A
#
# COMPACT_ATOMS: atom_id res chain seq x y z
N MET A 1 47.44 -50.26 -35.12
CA MET A 1 48.74 -50.48 -35.78
C MET A 1 48.47 -50.32 -37.29
N PHE A 2 48.79 -49.27 -38.05
CA PHE A 2 49.67 -48.09 -38.03
C PHE A 2 48.93 -46.97 -38.84
N ILE A 3 48.88 -45.69 -38.39
CA ILE A 3 49.65 -44.51 -38.89
C ILE A 3 49.24 -44.04 -40.31
N TYR A 4 49.13 -42.76 -40.73
CA TYR A 4 49.12 -41.38 -40.18
C TYR A 4 49.10 -40.41 -41.40
N LYS A 5 48.59 -39.16 -41.23
CA LYS A 5 48.80 -37.91 -42.02
C LYS A 5 48.86 -37.92 -43.57
N ASN A 6 48.15 -36.95 -44.16
CA ASN A 6 48.87 -35.87 -44.83
C ASN A 6 48.14 -34.52 -44.73
N LEU A 7 48.92 -33.51 -44.35
CA LEU A 7 48.58 -32.11 -44.11
C LEU A 7 49.68 -31.30 -44.80
N LYS A 8 49.37 -30.49 -45.80
CA LYS A 8 50.19 -29.43 -46.44
C LYS A 8 49.23 -28.72 -47.44
N ASN A 9 49.09 -27.40 -47.56
CA ASN A 9 49.90 -26.27 -47.12
C ASN A 9 49.27 -24.92 -47.57
N TYR A 10 49.54 -23.85 -46.79
CA TYR A 10 49.61 -22.39 -47.07
C TYR A 10 48.40 -21.65 -47.69
N SER A 11 47.77 -20.60 -47.11
CA SER A 11 48.17 -19.40 -46.35
C SER A 11 48.48 -18.16 -47.23
N PHE A 12 47.84 -17.03 -46.87
CA PHE A 12 48.04 -15.61 -47.26
C PHE A 12 47.60 -15.09 -48.64
N LEU A 13 46.58 -14.21 -48.68
CA LEU A 13 46.79 -12.75 -48.84
C LEU A 13 45.49 -11.94 -48.60
N ILE A 14 45.65 -10.79 -47.94
CA ILE A 14 44.63 -9.78 -47.58
C ILE A 14 44.71 -8.62 -48.61
N ILE A 15 43.66 -7.78 -48.63
CA ILE A 15 43.56 -6.42 -49.22
C ILE A 15 43.16 -6.45 -50.71
N GLY A 16 42.09 -5.85 -51.22
CA GLY A 16 41.19 -4.79 -50.75
C GLY A 16 40.89 -3.91 -51.97
N PHE A 17 39.63 -3.80 -52.41
CA PHE A 17 39.23 -2.77 -53.37
C PHE A 17 37.77 -2.36 -53.16
N LEU A 18 37.59 -1.14 -52.66
CA LEU A 18 36.37 -0.36 -52.68
C LEU A 18 35.91 -0.14 -54.12
N LEU A 19 34.64 -0.44 -54.43
CA LEU A 19 33.86 0.36 -55.38
C LEU A 19 32.41 0.47 -54.87
N ILE A 20 32.11 1.65 -54.33
CA ILE A 20 30.76 2.18 -54.14
C ILE A 20 30.30 2.70 -55.51
N ILE A 21 29.21 2.16 -56.04
CA ILE A 21 28.33 2.90 -56.95
C ILE A 21 26.93 2.87 -56.35
N ALA A 22 26.48 4.06 -55.94
CA ALA A 22 25.14 4.36 -55.51
C ALA A 22 24.17 4.34 -56.70
N SER A 23 23.04 3.65 -56.56
CA SER A 23 21.69 4.21 -56.74
C SER A 23 20.67 3.08 -56.88
N ILE A 24 20.07 2.65 -55.76
CA ILE A 24 18.65 2.30 -55.74
C ILE A 24 18.05 3.12 -54.61
N ILE A 25 17.41 4.23 -54.99
CA ILE A 25 16.63 5.05 -54.07
C ILE A 25 15.46 4.20 -53.53
N PRO A 26 15.20 4.27 -52.22
CA PRO A 26 14.22 3.47 -51.52
C PRO A 26 12.80 3.90 -51.88
N LYS A 27 11.93 2.93 -52.13
CA LYS A 27 10.48 3.15 -52.11
C LYS A 27 9.85 2.03 -51.29
N GLY A 28 9.34 2.40 -50.12
CA GLY A 28 8.53 1.53 -49.27
C GLY A 28 9.24 1.12 -47.98
N SER A 29 9.35 2.06 -47.03
CA SER A 29 9.26 1.72 -45.61
C SER A 29 8.06 0.80 -45.41
N TRP A 30 8.26 -0.36 -44.79
CA TRP A 30 7.47 -0.95 -43.69
C TRP A 30 8.20 -2.23 -43.28
N SER A 31 9.37 -2.07 -42.66
CA SER A 31 9.91 -3.14 -41.83
C SER A 31 8.97 -3.31 -40.64
N TYR A 32 8.15 -4.36 -40.67
CA TYR A 32 7.34 -4.77 -39.53
C TYR A 32 8.26 -5.53 -38.55
N PHE A 33 9.13 -4.79 -37.87
CA PHE A 33 9.66 -5.24 -36.59
C PHE A 33 8.49 -5.14 -35.62
N ASN A 34 7.84 -6.27 -35.36
CA ASN A 34 7.03 -6.38 -34.15
C ASN A 34 8.00 -6.69 -33.01
N ASP A 35 8.85 -5.71 -32.68
CA ASP A 35 9.37 -5.63 -31.33
C ASP A 35 8.15 -5.41 -30.45
N ILE A 36 7.58 -6.51 -29.97
CA ILE A 36 6.82 -6.47 -28.74
C ILE A 36 7.89 -6.19 -27.70
N GLU A 37 8.15 -4.92 -27.45
CA GLU A 37 8.61 -4.52 -26.15
C GLU A 37 7.61 -5.14 -25.19
N LYS A 38 8.07 -6.13 -24.42
CA LYS A 38 7.40 -6.50 -23.19
C LYS A 38 7.43 -5.23 -22.35
N MET A 39 6.43 -4.38 -22.53
CA MET A 39 6.11 -3.37 -21.54
C MET A 39 6.04 -4.14 -20.23
N PRO A 40 6.81 -3.76 -19.19
CA PRO A 40 6.60 -4.36 -17.90
C PRO A 40 5.13 -4.11 -17.57
N THR A 41 4.33 -5.17 -17.62
CA THR A 41 2.98 -5.19 -17.08
C THR A 41 3.15 -4.89 -15.60
N THR A 42 3.10 -3.61 -15.24
CA THR A 42 2.97 -3.20 -13.86
C THR A 42 1.59 -3.67 -13.43
N LEU A 43 1.56 -4.87 -12.85
CA LEU A 43 0.49 -5.36 -12.01
C LEU A 43 0.30 -4.30 -10.92
N ALA A 44 -0.56 -3.32 -11.16
CA ALA A 44 -1.07 -2.47 -10.10
C ALA A 44 -2.17 -3.26 -9.40
N VAL A 45 -1.77 -4.32 -8.68
CA VAL A 45 -2.49 -4.69 -7.47
C VAL A 45 -2.43 -3.43 -6.61
N GLY A 46 -3.57 -2.90 -6.17
CA GLY A 46 -3.51 -1.78 -5.26
C GLY A 46 -2.72 -2.21 -4.02
N MET A 47 -1.58 -1.59 -3.76
CA MET A 47 -0.74 -1.91 -2.61
C MET A 47 -1.06 -0.91 -1.51
N CYS A 48 -1.35 -1.42 -0.32
CA CYS A 48 -1.12 -0.62 0.88
C CYS A 48 0.40 -0.62 1.07
N SER A 49 1.03 0.46 0.62
CA SER A 49 2.49 0.64 0.71
C SER A 49 2.72 1.94 1.43
N LEU A 50 2.84 1.85 2.76
CA LEU A 50 3.36 2.94 3.55
C LEU A 50 4.86 2.73 3.65
N ASP A 51 5.62 3.59 3.01
CA ASP A 51 7.06 3.61 3.17
C ASP A 51 7.35 4.46 4.40
N VAL A 52 7.65 3.76 5.50
CA VAL A 52 8.03 4.34 6.78
C VAL A 52 9.55 4.30 6.83
N GLU A 53 10.21 5.45 6.77
CA GLU A 53 11.67 5.53 6.84
C GLU A 53 12.21 5.38 8.27
N SER A 54 11.36 4.96 9.22
CA SER A 54 11.55 5.29 10.62
C SER A 54 11.28 4.11 11.58
N GLU A 55 12.09 3.05 11.50
CA GLU A 55 12.42 2.29 12.73
C GLU A 55 13.36 3.17 13.56
N ILE A 56 12.80 4.13 14.31
CA ILE A 56 13.63 5.02 15.13
C ILE A 56 13.89 4.34 16.47
N LYS A 57 15.09 3.80 16.59
CA LYS A 57 15.65 3.29 17.85
C LYS A 57 16.53 4.38 18.46
N PHE A 58 16.21 4.77 19.69
CA PHE A 58 17.01 5.73 20.43
C PHE A 58 17.11 5.33 21.90
N ASN A 59 18.20 5.73 22.54
CA ASN A 59 18.43 5.45 23.94
C ASN A 59 18.24 6.71 24.75
N LEU A 60 17.41 6.64 25.78
CA LEU A 60 17.30 7.68 26.79
C LEU A 60 18.44 7.49 27.79
N THR A 61 19.62 8.05 27.53
CA THR A 61 20.80 7.93 28.43
C THR A 61 21.11 9.24 29.13
N ASN A 62 21.33 9.21 30.45
CA ASN A 62 21.96 10.29 31.22
C ASN A 62 21.35 11.69 31.02
N LEU A 63 20.05 11.78 30.73
CA LEU A 63 19.33 13.03 30.55
C LEU A 63 19.02 13.64 31.92
N PHE A 64 19.99 14.34 32.51
CA PHE A 64 19.70 15.27 33.61
C PHE A 64 19.05 16.54 33.06
N PRO A 65 18.16 17.21 33.84
CA PRO A 65 17.41 18.41 33.43
C PRO A 65 18.26 19.66 33.15
N ALA A 66 19.55 19.51 32.89
CA ALA A 66 20.49 20.59 32.60
C ALA A 66 20.74 20.80 31.10
N GLU A 67 20.55 19.79 30.25
CA GLU A 67 20.70 19.92 28.80
C GLU A 67 19.39 19.52 28.12
N ASN A 68 18.66 20.57 27.76
CA ASN A 68 17.26 20.55 27.38
C ASN A 68 17.08 20.07 25.95
N GLU A 69 16.03 19.26 25.76
CA GLU A 69 15.53 18.77 24.47
C GLU A 69 16.47 17.79 23.77
N VAL A 70 16.07 16.51 23.74
CA VAL A 70 16.59 15.60 22.72
C VAL A 70 16.18 16.19 21.37
N ASN A 71 17.12 16.26 20.42
CA ASN A 71 16.82 16.67 19.04
C ASN A 71 15.52 15.98 18.59
N PRO A 72 14.56 16.72 17.98
CA PRO A 72 13.30 16.15 17.57
C PRO A 72 13.54 14.94 16.69
N LEU A 73 12.91 13.81 17.02
CA LEU A 73 12.98 12.60 16.22
C LEU A 73 11.97 12.74 15.08
N HIS A 74 12.40 12.51 13.84
CA HIS A 74 11.55 12.70 12.66
C HIS A 74 10.98 11.37 12.17
N LEU A 75 9.68 11.17 12.37
CA LEU A 75 8.91 10.07 11.78
C LEU A 75 8.48 10.49 10.38
N LYS A 76 9.27 10.09 9.38
CA LYS A 76 8.95 10.33 7.96
C LYS A 76 8.23 9.13 7.38
N MET A 77 7.08 9.40 6.80
CA MET A 77 6.27 8.40 6.14
C MET A 77 5.73 8.93 4.83
N LYS A 78 5.68 8.06 3.83
CA LYS A 78 5.14 8.38 2.52
C LYS A 78 4.16 7.31 2.09
N ASN A 79 2.98 7.74 1.67
CA ASN A 79 2.03 6.83 1.05
C ASN A 79 2.40 6.58 -0.41
N ASN A 80 3.30 5.61 -0.64
CA ASN A 80 3.66 5.12 -1.96
C ASN A 80 2.68 4.07 -2.50
N GLY A 81 1.65 3.75 -1.72
CA GLY A 81 0.57 2.88 -2.10
C GLY A 81 -0.37 3.54 -3.11
N SER A 82 -1.41 2.80 -3.46
CA SER A 82 -2.47 3.28 -4.35
C SER A 82 -3.79 3.54 -3.60
N PHE A 83 -3.74 3.61 -2.27
CA PHE A 83 -4.91 3.75 -1.39
C PHE A 83 -4.65 4.83 -0.35
N PHE A 84 -5.70 5.55 0.06
CA PHE A 84 -5.66 6.43 1.23
C PHE A 84 -5.36 5.62 2.49
N VAL A 85 -4.44 6.10 3.32
CA VAL A 85 -4.13 5.51 4.63
C VAL A 85 -5.02 6.18 5.65
N ASN A 86 -6.00 5.48 6.19
CA ASN A 86 -6.99 6.05 7.10
C ASN A 86 -6.68 5.81 8.58
N HIS A 87 -5.72 4.92 8.89
CA HIS A 87 -5.21 4.70 10.24
C HIS A 87 -3.69 4.66 10.22
N LEU A 88 -3.07 5.30 11.21
CA LEU A 88 -1.63 5.30 11.44
C LEU A 88 -1.42 5.01 12.92
N TYR A 89 -1.20 3.75 13.28
CA TYR A 89 -0.99 3.37 14.68
C TYR A 89 0.47 3.60 15.08
N LEU A 90 0.68 4.42 16.10
CA LEU A 90 2.00 4.62 16.70
C LEU A 90 2.18 3.67 17.88
N LYS A 91 2.98 2.64 17.68
CA LYS A 91 3.40 1.73 18.74
C LYS A 91 4.70 2.20 19.35
N THR A 92 4.73 2.32 20.67
CA THR A 92 5.93 2.64 21.44
C THR A 92 6.38 1.41 22.20
N ILE A 93 7.62 0.98 21.98
CA ILE A 93 8.21 -0.19 22.62
C ILE A 93 9.30 0.28 23.57
N LEU A 94 9.13 -0.07 24.85
CA LEU A 94 10.13 0.17 25.89
C LEU A 94 10.92 -1.13 26.10
N ASP A 95 12.25 -1.09 25.95
CA ASP A 95 13.08 -2.26 26.26
C ASP A 95 13.35 -2.36 27.77
N THR A 96 12.33 -2.84 28.49
CA THR A 96 12.39 -3.00 29.95
C THR A 96 13.36 -4.09 30.39
N LYS A 97 13.80 -4.98 29.50
CA LYS A 97 14.76 -6.05 29.82
C LYS A 97 16.18 -5.50 29.98
N SER A 98 16.51 -4.47 29.20
CA SER A 98 17.80 -3.79 29.26
C SER A 98 17.85 -2.70 30.35
N TYR A 99 16.76 -2.53 31.09
CA TYR A 99 16.69 -1.54 32.16
C TYR A 99 17.20 -2.13 33.48
N GLU A 100 18.27 -1.53 34.01
CA GLU A 100 18.88 -1.89 35.28
C GLU A 100 18.04 -1.36 36.46
N ALA A 101 17.04 -2.14 36.87
CA ALA A 101 16.21 -1.83 38.03
C ALA A 101 17.05 -1.81 39.32
N ASP A 102 16.74 -0.88 40.22
CA ASP A 102 17.32 -0.87 41.56
C ASP A 102 16.36 -1.48 42.60
N ASN A 103 16.91 -1.84 43.75
CA ASN A 103 16.15 -2.36 44.89
C ASN A 103 15.18 -1.32 45.51
N GLY A 104 15.14 -0.09 44.99
CA GLY A 104 14.29 1.01 45.45
C GLY A 104 12.93 1.07 44.77
N GLY A 105 12.60 0.12 43.88
CA GLY A 105 11.31 0.09 43.18
C GLY A 105 11.19 1.10 42.04
N ASN A 106 12.33 1.51 41.47
CA ASN A 106 12.41 2.33 40.26
C ASN A 106 12.38 1.41 39.04
N THR A 107 11.18 1.19 38.50
CA THR A 107 10.99 0.35 37.30
C THR A 107 11.18 1.17 36.02
N ALA A 108 11.30 0.47 34.88
CA ALA A 108 11.41 1.10 33.57
C ALA A 108 10.19 1.98 33.25
N GLU A 109 9.00 1.57 33.67
CA GLU A 109 7.74 2.30 33.46
C GLU A 109 7.74 3.62 34.24
N LYS A 110 8.13 3.59 35.52
CA LYS A 110 8.26 4.81 36.33
C LYS A 110 9.32 5.77 35.82
N PHE A 111 10.37 5.24 35.18
CA PHE A 111 11.36 6.06 34.50
C PHE A 111 10.77 6.68 33.22
N ALA A 112 10.04 5.92 32.41
CA ALA A 112 9.34 6.40 31.22
C ALA A 112 8.28 7.47 31.52
N GLU A 113 7.59 7.38 32.66
CA GLU A 113 6.64 8.40 33.16
C GLU A 113 7.27 9.80 33.32
N GLN A 114 8.60 9.88 33.48
CA GLN A 114 9.28 11.17 33.65
C GLN A 114 9.47 11.93 32.33
N PHE A 115 9.19 11.31 31.19
CA PHE A 115 9.40 11.89 29.87
C PHE A 115 8.07 12.30 29.24
N LYS A 116 7.89 13.60 29.02
CA LYS A 116 6.81 14.13 28.21
C LYS A 116 7.13 13.97 26.73
N VAL A 117 6.10 13.68 25.96
CA VAL A 117 6.18 13.54 24.51
C VAL A 117 5.23 14.51 23.84
N GLU A 118 5.73 15.24 22.86
CA GLU A 118 4.93 16.13 22.02
C GLU A 118 5.13 15.79 20.55
N PHE A 119 4.04 15.84 19.78
CA PHE A 119 4.04 15.58 18.36
C PHE A 119 3.83 16.89 17.61
N TRP A 120 4.62 17.12 16.58
CA TRP A 120 4.59 18.35 15.80
C TRP A 120 4.64 18.02 14.31
N ALA A 121 3.86 18.70 13.48
CA ALA A 121 3.95 18.64 12.03
C ALA A 121 3.72 20.04 11.45
N ASN A 122 4.44 20.41 10.39
CA ASN A 122 4.32 21.73 9.75
C ASN A 122 4.43 22.92 10.72
N ASN A 123 5.26 22.82 11.75
CA ASN A 123 5.42 23.79 12.85
C ASN A 123 4.18 24.00 13.74
N GLU A 124 3.18 23.13 13.63
CA GLU A 124 2.00 23.10 14.50
C GLU A 124 2.06 21.88 15.42
N GLN A 125 1.63 22.05 16.67
CA GLN A 125 1.56 20.96 17.63
C GLN A 125 0.35 20.08 17.29
N LEU A 126 0.59 18.80 17.04
CA LEU A 126 -0.44 17.80 16.85
C LEU A 126 -0.98 17.37 18.21
N HIS A 127 -2.31 17.45 18.38
CA HIS A 127 -3.06 16.92 19.53
C HIS A 127 -2.43 17.25 20.90
N ALA A 128 -2.79 18.42 21.46
CA ALA A 128 -2.20 19.01 22.68
C ALA A 128 -2.49 18.27 24.01
N GLU A 129 -2.69 16.96 23.97
CA GLU A 129 -2.75 16.13 25.17
C GLU A 129 -1.38 15.96 25.82
N ASN A 130 -1.38 15.83 27.15
CA ASN A 130 -0.18 15.47 27.89
C ASN A 130 0.12 13.97 27.67
N TRP A 131 1.05 13.67 26.76
CA TRP A 131 1.59 12.33 26.58
C TRP A 131 2.86 12.13 27.39
N THR A 132 3.00 10.92 27.92
CA THR A 132 4.22 10.40 28.52
C THR A 132 4.60 9.09 27.84
N LEU A 133 5.87 8.69 27.91
CA LEU A 133 6.33 7.48 27.20
C LEU A 133 5.63 6.20 27.69
N ASP A 134 5.34 6.09 28.99
CA ASP A 134 4.57 4.97 29.57
C ASP A 134 3.13 4.91 29.03
N LYS A 135 2.47 6.07 28.90
CA LYS A 135 1.11 6.17 28.35
C LYS A 135 1.09 5.79 26.88
N LEU A 136 2.10 6.22 26.11
CA LEU A 136 2.22 5.85 24.70
C LEU A 136 2.49 4.35 24.50
N ALA A 137 3.30 3.75 25.38
CA ALA A 137 3.57 2.31 25.34
C ALA A 137 2.32 1.44 25.61
N THR A 138 1.32 1.99 26.29
CA THR A 138 0.09 1.26 26.66
C THR A 138 -1.11 1.59 25.79
N THR A 139 -1.19 2.79 25.20
CA THR A 139 -2.41 3.29 24.54
C THR A 139 -2.42 3.10 23.02
N VAL A 140 -1.26 2.97 22.37
CA VAL A 140 -1.12 2.82 20.89
C VAL A 140 -2.05 3.78 20.11
N PRO A 141 -1.78 5.10 20.12
CA PRO A 141 -2.67 6.07 19.49
C PRO A 141 -2.71 5.93 17.96
N ASP A 142 -3.87 6.24 17.38
CA ASP A 142 -4.05 6.43 15.94
C ASP A 142 -3.76 7.90 15.59
N ILE A 143 -2.58 8.15 15.04
CA ILE A 143 -2.09 9.50 14.73
C ILE A 143 -2.68 10.04 13.42
N ALA A 144 -3.34 9.21 12.61
CA ALA A 144 -4.08 9.66 11.43
C ALA A 144 -5.21 10.62 11.82
N ALA A 145 -5.85 10.38 12.98
CA ALA A 145 -6.90 11.23 13.52
C ALA A 145 -6.41 12.63 13.94
N TRP A 146 -5.10 12.82 14.07
CA TRP A 146 -4.51 14.13 14.39
C TRP A 146 -4.27 14.99 13.15
N LEU A 147 -4.41 14.40 11.95
CA LEU A 147 -4.21 15.08 10.68
C LEU A 147 -5.52 15.71 10.19
N PRO A 148 -5.49 16.84 9.47
CA PRO A 148 -6.70 17.51 8.97
C PRO A 148 -7.59 16.61 8.11
N GLU A 149 -6.99 15.75 7.28
CA GLU A 149 -7.69 14.83 6.38
C GLU A 149 -8.07 13.50 7.07
N GLY A 150 -7.71 13.32 8.35
CA GLY A 150 -7.94 12.07 9.09
C GLY A 150 -7.15 10.88 8.53
N GLY A 151 -6.02 11.13 7.88
CA GLY A 151 -5.19 10.12 7.22
C GLY A 151 -4.22 10.71 6.20
N LEU A 152 -3.65 9.86 5.35
CA LEU A 152 -2.60 10.21 4.38
C LEU A 152 -3.04 9.88 2.94
N ASN A 153 -3.11 10.91 2.08
CA ASN A 153 -3.48 10.75 0.68
C ASN A 153 -2.41 10.03 -0.13
N ILE A 154 -2.82 9.57 -1.32
CA ILE A 154 -1.92 8.88 -2.25
C ILE A 154 -0.79 9.81 -2.67
N GLY A 155 0.45 9.37 -2.51
CA GLY A 155 1.66 10.14 -2.83
C GLY A 155 2.00 11.23 -1.81
N GLU A 156 1.18 11.41 -0.77
CA GLU A 156 1.42 12.39 0.28
C GLU A 156 2.58 11.94 1.19
N GLU A 157 3.38 12.91 1.60
CA GLU A 157 4.49 12.75 2.55
C GLU A 157 4.10 13.43 3.87
N LEU A 158 4.40 12.76 4.97
CA LEU A 158 4.16 13.25 6.32
C LEU A 158 5.45 13.13 7.13
N ASP A 159 5.84 14.24 7.75
CA ASP A 159 6.97 14.33 8.68
C ASP A 159 6.42 14.77 10.04
N ILE A 160 6.41 13.84 11.00
CA ILE A 160 6.06 14.13 12.39
C ILE A 160 7.34 14.22 13.21
N SER A 161 7.57 15.40 13.78
CA SER A 161 8.60 15.63 14.78
C SER A 161 8.10 15.22 16.16
N VAL A 162 8.76 14.22 16.75
CA VAL A 162 8.52 13.75 18.12
C VAL A 162 9.54 14.40 19.03
N LYS A 163 9.07 15.25 19.95
CA LYS A 163 9.90 15.87 20.98
C LYS A 163 9.74 15.12 22.28
N VAL A 164 10.86 14.63 22.82
CA VAL A 164 10.90 13.94 24.11
C VAL A 164 11.64 14.82 25.12
N ALA A 165 10.97 15.19 26.19
CA ALA A 165 11.51 16.09 27.22
C ALA A 165 11.38 15.46 28.60
N PHE A 166 12.49 15.44 29.34
CA PHE A 166 12.49 15.04 30.74
C PHE A 166 11.81 16.14 31.57
N VAL A 167 10.70 15.82 32.22
CA VAL A 167 9.99 16.76 33.11
C VAL A 167 10.86 16.99 34.33
N LYS A 168 11.01 18.23 34.79
CA LYS A 168 11.74 18.54 36.04
C LYS A 168 10.80 18.47 37.25
N GLY A 169 11.23 17.83 38.34
CA GLY A 169 10.40 17.56 39.51
C GLY A 169 11.16 16.91 40.68
N GLU A 170 10.48 16.77 41.82
CA GLU A 170 11.05 16.15 43.02
C GLU A 170 11.16 14.62 42.86
N GLY A 171 12.26 14.03 43.35
CA GLY A 171 12.47 12.58 43.33
C GLY A 171 13.17 12.02 42.09
N GLN A 172 13.67 12.85 41.18
CA GLN A 172 14.29 12.42 39.91
C GLN A 172 15.73 11.94 40.03
N LYS A 173 16.44 12.33 41.09
CA LYS A 173 17.80 11.86 41.37
C LYS A 173 17.92 10.33 41.43
N LYS A 174 16.82 9.64 41.72
CA LYS A 174 16.80 8.17 41.75
C LYS A 174 16.94 7.51 40.37
N PHE A 175 16.76 8.30 39.30
CA PHE A 175 16.94 7.86 37.92
C PHE A 175 18.27 8.34 37.31
N GLU A 176 19.19 8.83 38.15
CA GLU A 176 20.58 9.11 37.79
C GLU A 176 21.23 7.86 37.16
N ASP A 177 21.97 8.06 36.07
CA ASP A 177 22.67 7.01 35.32
C ASP A 177 21.78 5.89 34.76
N LYS A 178 20.46 6.10 34.71
CA LYS A 178 19.54 5.14 34.09
C LYS A 178 19.49 5.35 32.58
N SER A 179 19.31 4.22 31.89
CA SER A 179 19.11 4.19 30.44
C SER A 179 17.91 3.33 30.09
N LEU A 180 17.10 3.80 29.14
CA LEU A 180 16.00 3.04 28.57
C LEU A 180 16.01 3.16 27.04
N PRO A 181 16.26 2.06 26.32
CA PRO A 181 16.04 2.01 24.88
C PRO A 181 14.54 2.12 24.56
N VAL A 182 14.21 2.97 23.59
CA VAL A 182 12.85 3.21 23.12
C VAL A 182 12.83 3.09 21.61
N GLU A 183 11.78 2.42 21.12
CA GLU A 183 11.51 2.25 19.69
C GLU A 183 10.11 2.75 19.36
N PHE A 184 10.00 3.58 18.34
CA PHE A 184 8.73 3.96 17.73
C PHE A 184 8.52 3.17 16.44
N VAL A 185 7.36 2.52 16.33
CA VAL A 185 6.94 1.80 15.13
C VAL A 185 5.62 2.38 14.66
N VAL A 186 5.52 2.74 13.39
CA VAL A 186 4.28 3.23 12.78
C VAL A 186 3.72 2.16 11.87
N GLU A 187 2.47 1.76 12.13
CA GLU A 187 1.74 0.81 11.30
C GLU A 187 0.60 1.54 10.58
N GLY A 188 0.69 1.62 9.25
CA GLY A 188 -0.35 2.22 8.40
C GLY A 188 -1.34 1.19 7.89
N ILE A 189 -2.63 1.53 7.96
CA ILE A 189 -3.71 0.74 7.35
C ILE A 189 -4.37 1.55 6.24
N CYS A 190 -4.51 0.94 5.06
CA CYS A 190 -5.07 1.59 3.88
C CYS A 190 -6.48 1.09 3.54
N GLY A 191 -7.34 2.02 3.08
CA GLY A 191 -8.78 1.80 2.92
C GLY A 191 -9.49 1.69 4.28
N ASN A 192 -10.83 1.64 4.36
CA ASN A 192 -11.53 1.42 5.64
C ASN A 192 -11.12 0.07 6.25
N GLY A 193 -9.99 0.04 6.97
CA GLY A 193 -9.41 -1.12 7.60
C GLY A 193 -9.52 -0.97 9.10
N GLY A 194 -10.64 -1.41 9.65
CA GLY A 194 -10.74 -1.73 11.06
C GLY A 194 -9.74 -2.83 11.44
N ASP A 195 -9.31 -2.76 12.69
CA ASP A 195 -8.62 -3.78 13.48
C ASP A 195 -8.76 -5.22 12.91
N PRO A 196 -7.64 -5.95 12.68
CA PRO A 196 -7.67 -7.38 12.33
C PRO A 196 -8.43 -8.27 13.33
N GLY A 197 -8.84 -7.75 14.49
CA GLY A 197 -9.54 -8.45 15.56
C GLY A 197 -10.95 -7.97 15.95
N ASP A 198 -11.51 -6.89 15.39
CA ASP A 198 -12.84 -6.38 15.81
C ASP A 198 -13.95 -6.61 14.76
N PRO A 199 -14.87 -7.58 14.95
CA PRO A 199 -16.08 -7.74 14.13
C PRO A 199 -17.15 -6.63 14.32
N GLY A 200 -16.82 -5.51 14.96
CA GLY A 200 -17.76 -4.55 15.54
C GLY A 200 -18.48 -3.56 14.62
N LYS A 201 -18.10 -3.36 13.35
CA LYS A 201 -18.75 -2.30 12.52
C LYS A 201 -19.06 -2.68 11.07
N TRP A 202 -19.52 -3.91 10.84
CA TRP A 202 -20.23 -4.19 9.60
C TRP A 202 -21.55 -3.42 9.57
N ASP A 203 -21.73 -2.60 8.53
CA ASP A 203 -22.94 -1.78 8.31
C ASP A 203 -24.21 -2.60 8.01
N LYS A 204 -24.10 -3.94 7.94
CA LYS A 204 -25.18 -4.87 7.54
C LYS A 204 -25.63 -4.70 6.09
N SER A 205 -24.80 -4.10 5.23
CA SER A 205 -24.97 -4.15 3.78
C SER A 205 -24.55 -5.51 3.22
N SER A 206 -25.17 -5.95 2.12
CA SER A 206 -24.77 -7.20 1.45
C SER A 206 -24.94 -7.03 -0.04
N LEU A 207 -23.82 -6.98 -0.74
CA LEU A 207 -23.77 -6.81 -2.18
C LEU A 207 -23.97 -8.15 -2.90
N SER A 208 -24.51 -8.09 -4.11
CA SER A 208 -24.61 -9.23 -5.01
C SER A 208 -24.69 -8.80 -6.48
N PHE A 209 -24.26 -9.67 -7.39
CA PHE A 209 -24.44 -9.53 -8.82
C PHE A 209 -25.71 -10.26 -9.29
N ASN A 210 -26.88 -9.75 -8.90
CA ASN A 210 -28.18 -10.31 -9.29
C ASN A 210 -28.99 -9.38 -10.22
N GLY A 211 -28.35 -8.35 -10.78
CA GLY A 211 -28.97 -7.42 -11.72
C GLY A 211 -28.62 -7.70 -13.18
N ALA A 212 -29.06 -6.81 -14.07
CA ALA A 212 -28.82 -6.93 -15.50
C ALA A 212 -27.32 -6.87 -15.84
N TYR A 213 -26.94 -7.59 -16.88
CA TYR A 213 -25.61 -7.54 -17.47
C TYR A 213 -25.72 -7.54 -19.00
N ARG A 214 -24.69 -7.03 -19.67
CA ARG A 214 -24.59 -7.05 -21.13
C ARG A 214 -23.14 -7.17 -21.56
N SER A 215 -22.94 -7.86 -22.67
CA SER A 215 -21.67 -7.82 -23.40
C SER A 215 -21.87 -7.25 -24.81
N SER A 216 -21.00 -6.33 -25.21
CA SER A 216 -20.94 -5.78 -26.57
C SER A 216 -19.51 -5.31 -26.91
N CYS A 217 -19.27 -4.97 -28.17
CA CYS A 217 -17.97 -4.49 -28.63
C CYS A 217 -17.58 -3.12 -28.05
N THR A 218 -18.56 -2.30 -27.72
CA THR A 218 -18.35 -0.91 -27.27
C THR A 218 -18.48 -0.76 -25.76
N GLU A 219 -19.11 -1.73 -25.10
CA GLU A 219 -19.35 -1.70 -23.66
C GLU A 219 -19.72 -3.09 -23.14
N ILE A 220 -19.12 -3.46 -22.00
CA ILE A 220 -19.61 -4.51 -21.12
C ILE A 220 -20.10 -3.87 -19.83
N PHE A 221 -21.17 -4.40 -19.24
CA PHE A 221 -21.60 -3.96 -17.92
C PHE A 221 -22.19 -5.08 -17.08
N ALA A 222 -22.10 -4.91 -15.77
CA ALA A 222 -22.77 -5.73 -14.78
C ALA A 222 -23.39 -4.83 -13.70
N THR A 223 -24.60 -5.16 -13.27
CA THR A 223 -25.28 -4.44 -12.19
C THR A 223 -24.98 -5.11 -10.85
N VAL A 224 -24.44 -4.36 -9.92
CA VAL A 224 -24.28 -4.76 -8.52
C VAL A 224 -25.41 -4.14 -7.69
N ARG A 225 -25.91 -4.89 -6.71
CA ARG A 225 -27.01 -4.45 -5.84
C ARG A 225 -26.69 -4.66 -4.38
N ASN A 226 -27.09 -3.70 -3.56
CA ASN A 226 -27.25 -3.91 -2.12
C ASN A 226 -28.62 -4.54 -1.87
N GLY A 227 -28.67 -5.61 -1.08
CA GLY A 227 -29.90 -6.35 -0.82
C GLY A 227 -31.03 -5.47 -0.28
N ALA A 228 -32.27 -5.76 -0.67
CA ALA A 228 -33.45 -5.04 -0.14
C ALA A 228 -33.69 -5.32 1.35
N GLY A 229 -33.23 -6.48 1.85
CA GLY A 229 -33.22 -6.81 3.28
C GLY A 229 -31.94 -6.35 4.01
N SER A 230 -31.02 -5.72 3.30
CA SER A 230 -29.75 -5.23 3.84
C SER A 230 -29.87 -3.76 4.26
N ARG A 231 -29.02 -3.31 5.17
CA ARG A 231 -28.93 -1.88 5.52
C ARG A 231 -28.17 -1.10 4.45
N ALA A 232 -28.27 0.23 4.49
CA ALA A 232 -27.48 1.10 3.63
C ALA A 232 -25.98 0.89 3.88
N MET A 233 -25.19 0.98 2.81
CA MET A 233 -23.74 0.98 2.92
C MET A 233 -23.29 2.29 3.60
N GLU A 234 -22.41 2.18 4.59
CA GLU A 234 -21.82 3.35 5.26
C GLU A 234 -20.63 3.92 4.48
N GLY A 235 -20.19 3.24 3.42
CA GLY A 235 -19.11 3.71 2.57
C GLY A 235 -19.00 2.95 1.26
N PRO A 236 -18.14 3.39 0.34
CA PRO A 236 -17.93 2.72 -0.94
C PRO A 236 -17.24 1.36 -0.78
N VAL A 237 -17.23 0.58 -1.85
CA VAL A 237 -16.42 -0.65 -1.99
C VAL A 237 -15.76 -0.70 -3.36
N ARG A 238 -14.64 -1.42 -3.49
CA ARG A 238 -13.92 -1.54 -4.77
C ARG A 238 -14.53 -2.60 -5.69
N TYR A 239 -14.25 -2.46 -6.98
CA TYR A 239 -14.41 -3.53 -7.96
C TYR A 239 -13.23 -3.57 -8.94
N GLU A 240 -13.06 -4.72 -9.59
CA GLU A 240 -12.02 -5.01 -10.57
C GLU A 240 -12.66 -5.67 -11.81
N VAL A 241 -12.03 -5.49 -12.97
CA VAL A 241 -12.41 -6.12 -14.23
C VAL A 241 -11.30 -7.07 -14.64
N TYR A 242 -11.62 -8.35 -14.72
CA TYR A 242 -10.72 -9.41 -15.12
C TYR A 242 -10.95 -9.79 -16.57
N TRP A 243 -9.90 -10.19 -17.27
CA TRP A 243 -9.94 -10.66 -18.65
C TRP A 243 -9.03 -11.86 -18.86
N VAL A 244 -9.48 -12.79 -19.71
CA VAL A 244 -8.67 -13.86 -20.25
C VAL A 244 -9.02 -14.08 -21.73
N ALA A 245 -8.04 -14.47 -22.55
CA ALA A 245 -8.27 -14.77 -23.96
C ALA A 245 -9.27 -15.93 -24.16
N SER A 246 -9.19 -16.96 -23.31
CA SER A 246 -10.09 -18.12 -23.28
C SER A 246 -10.07 -18.76 -21.90
N GLY A 247 -11.18 -19.35 -21.46
CA GLY A 247 -11.29 -20.03 -20.17
C GLY A 247 -11.91 -19.16 -19.07
N ASN A 248 -11.49 -19.37 -17.83
CA ASN A 248 -12.06 -18.70 -16.66
C ASN A 248 -11.35 -17.37 -16.38
N PRO A 249 -12.06 -16.21 -16.44
CA PRO A 249 -11.42 -14.91 -16.21
C PRO A 249 -10.83 -14.73 -14.81
N LYS A 250 -11.26 -15.51 -13.81
CA LYS A 250 -10.68 -15.42 -12.45
C LYS A 250 -9.19 -15.76 -12.42
N ASP A 251 -8.71 -16.51 -13.40
CA ASP A 251 -7.32 -16.90 -13.59
C ASP A 251 -6.58 -15.99 -14.59
N GLY A 252 -7.25 -14.90 -15.02
CA GLY A 252 -6.76 -13.95 -16.02
C GLY A 252 -6.11 -12.70 -15.42
N GLU A 253 -5.88 -11.69 -16.27
CA GLU A 253 -5.31 -10.40 -15.87
C GLU A 253 -6.39 -9.39 -15.49
N ILE A 254 -6.06 -8.49 -14.55
CA ILE A 254 -6.90 -7.33 -14.22
C ILE A 254 -6.64 -6.26 -15.27
N VAL A 255 -7.71 -5.78 -15.91
CA VAL A 255 -7.65 -4.78 -17.01
C VAL A 255 -8.25 -3.43 -16.65
N ALA A 256 -8.99 -3.35 -15.54
CA ALA A 256 -9.51 -2.11 -14.98
C ALA A 256 -9.90 -2.31 -13.51
N SER A 257 -10.05 -1.20 -12.78
CA SER A 257 -10.59 -1.17 -11.43
C SER A 257 -11.41 0.11 -11.24
N GLY A 258 -12.23 0.12 -10.19
CA GLY A 258 -13.04 1.28 -9.84
C GLY A 258 -13.71 1.14 -8.48
N GLN A 259 -14.63 2.06 -8.19
CA GLN A 259 -15.38 2.07 -6.95
C GLN A 259 -16.89 1.97 -7.20
N ILE A 260 -17.57 1.27 -6.30
CA ILE A 260 -19.02 1.28 -6.13
C ILE A 260 -19.29 2.29 -5.01
N PRO A 261 -20.03 3.37 -5.26
CA PRO A 261 -20.38 4.33 -4.22
C PRO A 261 -21.26 3.67 -3.15
N ALA A 262 -21.41 4.32 -2.00
CA ALA A 262 -22.34 3.86 -0.97
C ALA A 262 -23.76 3.72 -1.54
N LEU A 263 -24.33 2.52 -1.47
CA LEU A 263 -25.69 2.24 -1.93
C LEU A 263 -26.65 2.18 -0.75
N GLY A 264 -27.80 2.83 -0.88
CA GLY A 264 -28.92 2.62 0.02
C GLY A 264 -29.39 1.16 0.02
N SER A 265 -30.27 0.81 0.96
CA SER A 265 -30.94 -0.50 0.97
C SER A 265 -31.71 -0.71 -0.34
N GLY A 266 -31.53 -1.87 -0.99
CA GLY A 266 -32.09 -2.14 -2.32
C GLY A 266 -31.45 -1.35 -3.48
N GLY A 267 -30.47 -0.48 -3.19
CA GLY A 267 -29.79 0.36 -4.18
C GLY A 267 -28.98 -0.47 -5.18
N SER A 268 -28.82 0.08 -6.39
CA SER A 268 -28.09 -0.57 -7.49
C SER A 268 -27.03 0.36 -8.06
N HIS A 269 -25.95 -0.21 -8.59
CA HIS A 269 -24.93 0.50 -9.34
C HIS A 269 -24.51 -0.32 -10.57
N ILE A 270 -24.18 0.35 -11.67
CA ILE A 270 -23.79 -0.30 -12.93
C ILE A 270 -22.30 -0.12 -13.14
N LEU A 271 -21.57 -1.23 -13.16
CA LEU A 271 -20.14 -1.27 -13.49
C LEU A 271 -20.01 -1.32 -15.00
N ARG A 272 -19.23 -0.41 -15.60
CA ARG A 272 -19.07 -0.29 -17.06
C ARG A 272 -17.60 -0.40 -17.42
N TYR A 273 -17.33 -1.04 -18.55
CA TYR A 273 -15.99 -1.11 -19.13
C TYR A 273 -16.08 -1.17 -20.66
N THR A 274 -15.17 -0.50 -21.35
CA THR A 274 -15.04 -0.57 -22.81
C THR A 274 -13.96 -1.59 -23.17
N PRO A 275 -14.32 -2.75 -23.76
CA PRO A 275 -13.35 -3.78 -24.10
C PRO A 275 -12.29 -3.29 -25.10
N SER A 276 -11.03 -3.60 -24.82
CA SER A 276 -9.89 -3.33 -25.72
C SER A 276 -9.38 -4.59 -26.44
N LYS A 277 -9.79 -5.78 -26.00
CA LYS A 277 -9.37 -7.08 -26.55
C LYS A 277 -10.57 -8.04 -26.64
N ALA A 278 -10.49 -9.03 -27.52
CA ALA A 278 -11.46 -10.12 -27.56
C ALA A 278 -11.17 -11.12 -26.44
N GLY A 279 -12.20 -11.77 -25.89
CA GLY A 279 -12.03 -12.78 -24.85
C GLY A 279 -13.18 -12.80 -23.86
N VAL A 280 -12.91 -13.32 -22.67
CA VAL A 280 -13.88 -13.47 -21.60
C VAL A 280 -13.55 -12.49 -20.48
N TYR A 281 -14.53 -11.67 -20.10
CA TYR A 281 -14.41 -10.68 -19.04
C TYR A 281 -15.24 -11.06 -17.81
N LYS A 282 -14.87 -10.56 -16.64
CA LYS A 282 -15.65 -10.72 -15.40
C LYS A 282 -15.44 -9.55 -14.46
N PHE A 283 -16.49 -9.09 -13.81
CA PHE A 283 -16.37 -8.11 -12.73
C PHE A 283 -16.22 -8.84 -11.39
N LYS A 284 -15.26 -8.39 -10.58
CA LYS A 284 -15.10 -8.78 -9.19
C LYS A 284 -15.44 -7.58 -8.31
N ALA A 285 -16.38 -7.73 -7.38
CA ALA A 285 -16.67 -6.70 -6.39
C ALA A 285 -16.40 -7.23 -4.99
N TYR A 286 -16.17 -6.33 -4.05
CA TYR A 286 -15.90 -6.69 -2.66
C TYR A 286 -17.08 -6.32 -1.77
N GLN A 287 -17.31 -7.10 -0.72
CA GLN A 287 -18.23 -6.75 0.36
C GLN A 287 -17.61 -5.66 1.25
N ARG A 288 -18.45 -4.99 2.04
CA ARG A 288 -17.97 -4.13 3.13
C ARG A 288 -17.21 -4.97 4.17
N GLN A 289 -16.24 -4.35 4.83
CA GLN A 289 -15.47 -5.00 5.89
C GLN A 289 -16.40 -5.51 7.01
N GLY A 290 -16.05 -6.67 7.60
CA GLY A 290 -16.84 -7.31 8.65
C GLY A 290 -18.07 -8.08 8.15
N HIS A 291 -18.36 -8.06 6.84
CA HIS A 291 -19.42 -8.89 6.27
C HIS A 291 -19.11 -10.39 6.52
N PRO A 292 -20.06 -11.19 7.03
CA PRO A 292 -19.80 -12.57 7.50
C PRO A 292 -19.53 -13.61 6.39
N GLY A 293 -19.56 -13.20 5.12
CA GLY A 293 -19.34 -14.07 3.95
C GLY A 293 -17.91 -14.03 3.42
N ILE A 294 -17.68 -14.65 2.25
CA ILE A 294 -16.37 -14.80 1.58
C ILE A 294 -15.72 -13.45 1.17
N GLY A 295 -16.42 -12.32 1.34
CA GLY A 295 -15.91 -10.98 1.10
C GLY A 295 -15.79 -10.60 -0.38
N GLU A 296 -15.79 -11.58 -1.29
CA GLU A 296 -15.68 -11.38 -2.73
C GLU A 296 -16.92 -11.84 -3.49
N LEU A 297 -17.27 -11.09 -4.53
CA LEU A 297 -18.40 -11.34 -5.42
C LEU A 297 -17.92 -11.33 -6.86
N TRP A 298 -18.47 -12.21 -7.66
CA TRP A 298 -18.12 -12.32 -9.07
C TRP A 298 -19.38 -12.19 -9.92
N SER A 299 -19.34 -11.39 -10.98
CA SER A 299 -20.42 -11.29 -11.95
C SER A 299 -20.52 -12.57 -12.78
N GLU A 300 -21.49 -12.61 -13.69
CA GLU A 300 -21.46 -13.54 -14.82
C GLU A 300 -20.27 -13.26 -15.74
N SER A 301 -19.86 -14.27 -16.52
CA SER A 301 -18.82 -14.13 -17.54
C SER A 301 -19.36 -13.39 -18.77
N LEU A 302 -18.61 -12.43 -19.29
CA LEU A 302 -19.00 -11.55 -20.39
C LEU A 302 -18.09 -11.80 -21.61
N GLN A 303 -18.63 -12.49 -22.62
CA GLN A 303 -17.88 -12.82 -23.84
C GLN A 303 -17.84 -11.63 -24.81
N VAL A 304 -16.66 -11.20 -25.22
CA VAL A 304 -16.45 -10.20 -26.27
C VAL A 304 -15.84 -10.88 -27.49
N ASN A 305 -16.52 -10.77 -28.63
CA ASN A 305 -16.15 -11.47 -29.86
C ASN A 305 -14.97 -10.82 -30.57
N GLN A 306 -14.18 -11.63 -31.27
CA GLN A 306 -13.05 -11.14 -32.06
C GLN A 306 -13.46 -10.21 -33.21
N SER A 307 -14.70 -10.34 -33.71
CA SER A 307 -15.28 -9.43 -34.71
C SER A 307 -15.35 -7.98 -34.24
N CYS A 308 -15.33 -7.72 -32.93
CA CYS A 308 -15.30 -6.37 -32.38
C CYS A 308 -14.04 -5.57 -32.72
N PHE A 309 -12.96 -6.27 -33.09
CA PHE A 309 -11.63 -5.66 -33.29
C PHE A 309 -11.05 -5.93 -34.69
N LYS A 310 -11.81 -6.62 -35.55
CA LYS A 310 -11.43 -6.76 -36.96
C LYS A 310 -11.87 -5.48 -37.69
N LYS A 311 -10.89 -4.67 -38.11
CA LYS A 311 -11.09 -3.62 -39.10
C LYS A 311 -11.14 -4.21 -40.50
#